data_AF-K0KS34-F1
#
_entry.id   AF-K0KS34-F1
#
_cell.length_a   1.000
_cell.length_b   1.000
_cell.length_c   1.000
_cell.angle_alpha   90.00
_cell.angle_beta   90.00
_cell.angle_gamma   90.00
#
_symmetry.space_group_name_H-M   'P 1'
#
loop_
_entity.id
_entity.type
_entity.pdbx_description
1 polymer ?
#
loop_
_entity_poly.entity_id
_entity_poly.type
_entity_poly.pdbx_seq_one_letter_code
_entity_poly.pdbx_strand_id
1 'polypeptide(L)'
;MLEAKFDEASLFKKVIQLCNFNCTEHGITVQAVDDSRVLLVSLLVGEDAFSSYRCDRNITLGVDLASLAKVLKCGNNSDSLTLIAEDTPDSVLVVFEDTEKDRISEYSLKLMDIESDFLNIDDMDYDSVITQPATDFQKICRDLSQLSDSLNVLVTKDTVKFVATGDIGSGSVIVKPFTDLDKSENSVRVELNKAVNLTFGLKYLLDIIKGTSLSQSITIKLADKTPALFEFKLSSGYLRFYLAPKFDEEE
;
A
#
# COMPACT_ATOMS: atom_id res chain seq x y z
N MET A 1 1.86 16.98 -21.55
CA MET A 1 0.59 17.05 -20.82
C MET A 1 0.35 15.70 -20.17
N LEU A 2 -0.23 15.68 -18.96
CA LEU A 2 -0.74 14.48 -18.31
C LEU A 2 -2.27 14.48 -18.36
N GLU A 3 -2.85 13.36 -18.79
CA GLU A 3 -4.27 13.04 -18.66
C GLU A 3 -4.39 11.58 -18.20
N ALA A 4 -4.95 11.33 -17.01
CA ALA A 4 -5.08 9.99 -16.44
C ALA A 4 -6.50 9.77 -15.89
N LYS A 5 -7.27 8.86 -16.48
CA LYS A 5 -8.67 8.58 -16.12
C LYS A 5 -8.83 7.23 -15.43
N PHE A 6 -9.35 7.25 -14.20
CA PHE A 6 -9.75 6.06 -13.45
C PHE A 6 -11.25 5.79 -13.62
N ASP A 7 -11.61 4.52 -13.79
CA ASP A 7 -13.01 4.10 -13.88
C ASP A 7 -13.75 4.22 -12.53
N GLU A 8 -13.04 4.03 -11.42
CA GLU A 8 -13.56 4.24 -10.07
C GLU A 8 -12.63 5.11 -9.23
N ALA A 9 -13.16 6.22 -8.70
CA ALA A 9 -12.42 7.12 -7.80
C ALA A 9 -12.00 6.46 -6.47
N SER A 10 -12.52 5.27 -6.15
CA SER A 10 -12.26 4.55 -4.89
C SER A 10 -10.77 4.16 -4.72
N LEU A 11 -10.10 3.85 -5.82
CA LEU A 11 -8.71 3.37 -5.87
C LEU A 11 -7.70 4.40 -5.33
N PHE A 12 -7.93 5.69 -5.60
CA PHE A 12 -6.95 6.76 -5.35
C PHE A 12 -7.06 7.41 -3.96
N LYS A 13 -8.07 7.06 -3.15
CA LYS A 13 -8.48 7.79 -1.92
C LYS A 13 -7.55 7.67 -0.69
N LYS A 14 -6.43 6.94 -0.74
CA LYS A 14 -5.68 6.57 0.49
C LYS A 14 -4.15 6.48 0.32
N VAL A 15 -3.41 7.53 0.66
CA VAL A 15 -1.93 7.53 0.84
C VAL A 15 -1.55 8.58 1.92
N ILE A 16 -0.27 8.62 2.37
CA ILE A 16 0.39 9.34 3.50
C ILE A 16 0.32 10.89 3.40
N GLN A 17 1.24 11.74 3.90
CA GLN A 17 1.06 13.19 4.07
C GLN A 17 1.45 14.04 2.85
N LEU A 18 2.68 13.92 2.38
CA LEU A 18 3.21 14.67 1.22
C LEU A 18 3.92 13.68 0.32
N CYS A 19 3.59 13.65 -0.96
CA CYS A 19 4.17 12.69 -1.89
C CYS A 19 4.35 13.29 -3.29
N ASN A 20 5.41 12.86 -3.96
CA ASN A 20 5.61 13.09 -5.39
C ASN A 20 4.97 11.96 -6.19
N PHE A 21 4.02 12.32 -7.04
CA PHE A 21 3.49 11.43 -8.08
C PHE A 21 4.32 11.61 -9.34
N ASN A 22 5.17 10.62 -9.62
CA ASN A 22 6.00 10.61 -10.82
C ASN A 22 5.21 9.93 -11.93
N CYS A 23 4.76 10.72 -12.89
CA CYS A 23 4.01 10.28 -14.05
C CYS A 23 4.96 10.09 -15.24
N THR A 24 4.86 8.95 -15.89
CA THR A 24 5.68 8.55 -17.05
C THR A 24 4.78 7.93 -18.10
N GLU A 25 5.28 7.64 -19.30
CA GLU A 25 4.48 6.94 -20.31
C GLU A 25 3.93 5.58 -19.85
N HIS A 26 4.56 4.92 -18.86
CA HIS A 26 4.14 3.60 -18.37
C HIS A 26 3.17 3.65 -17.17
N GLY A 27 2.79 4.85 -16.71
CA GLY A 27 1.89 5.02 -15.58
C GLY A 27 2.46 5.92 -14.48
N ILE A 28 1.87 5.81 -13.29
CA ILE A 28 2.14 6.68 -12.13
C ILE A 28 2.83 5.88 -11.04
N THR A 29 3.93 6.43 -10.52
CA THR A 29 4.62 5.89 -9.36
C THR A 29 4.65 6.89 -8.21
N VAL A 30 4.55 6.38 -6.99
CA VAL A 30 4.74 7.17 -5.77
C VAL A 30 5.70 6.43 -4.88
N GLN A 31 6.63 7.16 -4.29
CA GLN A 31 7.49 6.64 -3.24
C GLN A 31 7.56 7.65 -2.10
N ALA A 32 7.43 7.15 -0.87
CA ALA A 32 7.52 7.97 0.33
C ALA A 32 8.11 7.17 1.48
N VAL A 33 8.97 7.82 2.25
CA VAL A 33 9.55 7.29 3.48
C VAL A 33 8.96 8.06 4.65
N ASP A 34 8.65 7.37 5.74
CA ASP A 34 8.17 8.04 6.96
C ASP A 34 9.29 8.82 7.68
N ASP A 35 8.92 9.73 8.59
CA ASP A 35 9.90 10.57 9.31
C ASP A 35 10.95 9.76 10.08
N SER A 36 10.58 8.57 10.57
CA SER A 36 11.51 7.68 11.28
C SER A 36 12.40 6.85 10.37
N ARG A 37 12.17 6.89 9.04
CA ARG A 37 12.87 6.11 8.02
C ARG A 37 12.83 4.60 8.24
N VAL A 38 11.76 4.12 8.87
CA VAL A 38 11.54 2.69 9.18
C VAL A 38 10.54 2.07 8.21
N LEU A 39 9.62 2.87 7.67
CA LEU A 39 8.58 2.46 6.74
C LEU A 39 8.74 3.21 5.41
N LEU A 40 8.94 2.45 4.34
CA LEU A 40 8.91 2.93 2.97
C LEU A 40 7.63 2.44 2.28
N VAL A 41 6.95 3.34 1.57
CA VAL A 41 5.78 3.04 0.75
C VAL A 41 6.13 3.24 -0.71
N SER A 42 5.78 2.26 -1.54
CA SER A 42 5.95 2.30 -2.99
C SER A 42 4.63 1.90 -3.65
N LEU A 43 4.07 2.82 -4.42
CA LEU A 43 2.88 2.62 -5.24
C LEU A 43 3.30 2.63 -6.71
N LEU A 44 2.80 1.66 -7.46
CA LEU A 44 2.83 1.65 -8.92
C LEU A 44 1.40 1.46 -9.40
N VAL A 45 0.95 2.36 -10.26
CA VAL A 45 -0.29 2.23 -11.03
C VAL A 45 0.12 2.26 -12.49
N GLY A 46 0.08 1.09 -13.14
CA GLY A 46 0.44 0.97 -14.56
C GLY A 46 -0.59 1.63 -15.47
N GLU A 47 -0.21 1.96 -16.70
CA GLU A 47 -1.11 2.56 -17.70
C GLU A 47 -2.40 1.74 -17.93
N ASP A 48 -2.31 0.40 -17.85
CA ASP A 48 -3.46 -0.49 -18.02
C ASP A 48 -4.49 -0.41 -16.87
N ALA A 49 -4.17 0.28 -15.77
CA ALA A 49 -5.14 0.53 -14.69
C ALA A 49 -6.11 1.67 -15.02
N PHE A 50 -5.86 2.42 -16.10
CA PHE A 50 -6.64 3.59 -16.52
C PHE A 50 -7.47 3.24 -17.75
N SER A 51 -8.65 3.84 -17.89
CA SER A 51 -9.42 3.73 -19.15
C SER A 51 -8.83 4.58 -20.27
N SER A 52 -8.16 5.67 -19.90
CA SER A 52 -7.36 6.50 -20.80
C SER A 52 -6.16 7.04 -20.03
N TYR A 53 -4.97 6.86 -20.60
CA TYR A 53 -3.73 7.37 -20.05
C TYR A 53 -2.90 8.02 -21.15
N ARG A 54 -2.49 9.27 -20.91
CA ARG A 54 -1.58 10.01 -21.79
C ARG A 54 -0.60 10.80 -20.94
N CYS A 55 0.69 10.55 -21.12
CA CYS A 55 1.76 11.30 -20.47
C CYS A 55 2.84 11.62 -21.52
N ASP A 56 2.78 12.82 -22.10
CA ASP A 56 3.68 13.19 -23.21
C ASP A 56 5.15 13.35 -22.77
N ARG A 57 5.36 13.65 -21.48
CA ARG A 57 6.67 13.89 -20.85
C ARG A 57 6.59 13.45 -19.39
N ASN A 58 7.73 13.03 -18.85
CA ASN A 58 7.83 12.74 -17.43
C ASN A 58 7.53 14.01 -16.62
N ILE A 59 6.53 13.93 -15.75
CA ILE A 59 6.07 15.04 -14.90
C ILE A 59 6.02 14.54 -13.46
N THR A 60 6.53 15.35 -12.53
CA THR A 60 6.43 15.11 -11.11
C THR A 60 5.40 16.06 -10.52
N LEU A 61 4.39 15.50 -9.86
CA LEU A 61 3.34 16.27 -9.17
C LEU A 61 3.55 16.12 -7.67
N GLY A 62 4.07 17.16 -7.01
CA GLY A 62 4.16 17.20 -5.56
C GLY A 62 2.83 17.61 -4.96
N VAL A 63 2.20 16.71 -4.20
CA VAL A 63 0.83 16.87 -3.72
C VAL A 63 0.77 16.69 -2.21
N ASP A 64 0.08 17.61 -1.53
CA ASP A 64 -0.41 17.38 -0.17
C ASP A 64 -1.59 16.40 -0.21
N LEU A 65 -1.34 15.21 0.29
CA LEU A 65 -2.29 14.11 0.27
C LEU A 65 -3.47 14.37 1.21
N ALA A 66 -3.33 15.21 2.24
CA ALA A 66 -4.46 15.63 3.05
C ALA A 66 -5.44 16.50 2.24
N SER A 67 -4.92 17.39 1.40
CA SER A 67 -5.70 18.19 0.45
C SER A 67 -6.30 17.32 -0.65
N LEU A 68 -5.51 16.41 -1.23
CA LEU A 68 -6.00 15.44 -2.22
C LEU A 68 -7.13 14.58 -1.65
N ALA A 69 -6.98 14.04 -0.45
CA ALA A 69 -8.02 13.22 0.18
C ALA A 69 -9.32 14.01 0.45
N LYS A 70 -9.26 15.31 0.70
CA LYS A 70 -10.46 16.17 0.80
C LYS A 70 -11.17 16.28 -0.55
N VAL A 71 -10.42 16.50 -1.63
CA VAL A 71 -10.97 16.60 -2.98
C VAL A 71 -11.53 15.27 -3.45
N LEU A 72 -10.84 14.15 -3.20
CA LEU A 72 -11.35 12.82 -3.56
C LEU A 72 -12.63 12.41 -2.81
N LYS A 73 -12.92 13.03 -1.66
CA LYS A 73 -14.20 12.83 -0.95
C LYS A 73 -15.38 13.54 -1.61
N CYS A 74 -15.13 14.48 -2.53
CA CYS A 74 -16.19 15.22 -3.21
C CYS A 74 -16.85 14.41 -4.33
N GLY A 75 -16.13 13.46 -4.94
CA GLY A 75 -16.66 12.54 -5.95
C GLY A 75 -17.32 11.30 -5.34
N ASN A 76 -18.41 10.84 -5.96
CA ASN A 76 -19.01 9.55 -5.62
C ASN A 76 -18.05 8.42 -6.00
N ASN A 77 -18.26 7.23 -5.46
CA ASN A 77 -17.41 6.08 -5.78
C ASN A 77 -17.61 5.57 -7.22
N SER A 78 -18.78 5.81 -7.81
CA SER A 78 -19.13 5.47 -9.18
C SER A 78 -18.78 6.56 -10.21
N ASP A 79 -18.31 7.73 -9.76
CA ASP A 79 -17.91 8.79 -10.68
C ASP A 79 -16.56 8.40 -11.32
N SER A 80 -16.41 8.69 -12.60
CA SER A 80 -15.10 8.59 -13.25
C SER A 80 -14.22 9.77 -12.82
N LEU A 81 -12.91 9.52 -12.66
CA LEU A 81 -11.95 10.50 -12.14
C LEU A 81 -10.86 10.76 -13.16
N THR A 82 -10.68 12.00 -13.61
CA THR A 82 -9.61 12.40 -14.53
C THR A 82 -8.64 13.37 -13.85
N LEU A 83 -7.34 13.07 -13.93
CA LEU A 83 -6.26 13.97 -13.53
C LEU A 83 -5.70 14.67 -14.76
N ILE A 84 -5.63 16.00 -14.75
CA ILE A 84 -5.11 16.82 -15.86
C ILE A 84 -4.02 17.75 -15.33
N ALA A 85 -2.84 17.73 -15.98
CA ALA A 85 -1.75 18.65 -15.69
C ALA A 85 -1.01 19.08 -16.97
N GLU A 86 -0.60 20.35 -17.01
CA GLU A 86 0.24 20.91 -18.08
C GLU A 86 1.70 20.43 -17.95
N ASP A 87 2.57 20.79 -18.91
CA ASP A 87 3.98 20.37 -18.94
C ASP A 87 4.80 20.92 -17.76
N THR A 88 4.49 22.13 -17.31
CA THR A 88 5.08 22.79 -16.14
C THR A 88 3.96 23.25 -15.22
N PRO A 89 3.34 22.34 -14.45
CA PRO A 89 2.10 22.63 -13.76
C PRO A 89 2.34 23.34 -12.42
N ASP A 90 1.61 24.43 -12.17
CA ASP A 90 1.46 25.02 -10.82
C ASP A 90 0.34 24.34 -10.02
N SER A 91 -0.53 23.60 -10.72
CA SER A 91 -1.69 22.91 -10.17
C SER A 91 -2.03 21.67 -10.99
N VAL A 92 -2.64 20.68 -10.34
CA VAL A 92 -3.31 19.55 -10.99
C VAL A 92 -4.81 19.75 -10.92
N LEU A 93 -5.48 19.57 -12.06
CA LEU A 93 -6.94 19.58 -12.15
C LEU A 93 -7.47 18.17 -11.95
N VAL A 94 -8.45 18.04 -11.06
CA VAL A 94 -9.13 16.79 -10.73
C VAL A 94 -10.59 16.93 -11.16
N VAL A 95 -10.99 16.13 -12.14
CA VAL A 95 -12.33 16.17 -12.73
C VAL A 95 -13.08 14.89 -12.34
N PHE A 96 -14.28 15.04 -11.79
CA PHE A 96 -15.21 13.94 -11.56
C PHE A 96 -16.38 14.05 -12.53
N GLU A 97 -16.72 12.95 -13.21
CA GLU A 97 -17.87 12.87 -14.10
C GLU A 97 -18.82 11.76 -13.63
N ASP A 98 -20.05 12.12 -13.29
CA ASP A 98 -21.13 11.19 -12.95
C ASP A 98 -21.69 10.57 -14.24
N THR A 99 -21.59 9.25 -14.36
CA THR A 99 -21.98 8.50 -15.56
C THR A 99 -23.50 8.41 -15.77
N GLU A 100 -24.31 8.73 -14.76
CA GLU A 100 -25.78 8.64 -14.82
C GLU A 100 -26.45 10.01 -14.93
N LYS A 101 -25.89 11.03 -14.27
CA LYS A 101 -26.55 12.33 -14.08
C LYS A 101 -25.91 13.48 -14.84
N ASP A 102 -24.92 13.19 -15.69
CA ASP A 102 -24.21 14.18 -16.52
C ASP A 102 -23.66 15.36 -15.68
N ARG A 103 -23.27 15.07 -14.43
CA ARG A 103 -22.72 16.05 -13.50
C ARG A 103 -21.20 16.02 -13.58
N ILE A 104 -20.61 17.16 -13.90
CA ILE A 104 -19.15 17.36 -13.90
C ILE A 104 -18.75 18.20 -12.70
N SER A 105 -17.72 17.79 -11.97
CA SER A 105 -17.15 18.53 -10.83
C SER A 105 -15.65 18.66 -10.98
N GLU A 106 -15.17 19.91 -10.97
CA GLU A 106 -13.77 20.25 -11.23
C GLU A 106 -13.11 20.85 -9.98
N TYR A 107 -11.93 20.35 -9.64
CA TYR A 107 -11.16 20.80 -8.49
C TYR A 107 -9.70 21.02 -8.88
N SER A 108 -9.22 22.24 -8.71
CA SER A 108 -7.81 22.58 -8.95
C SER A 108 -7.02 22.52 -7.64
N LEU A 109 -6.08 21.58 -7.53
CA LEU A 109 -5.14 21.51 -6.40
C LEU A 109 -3.82 22.17 -6.76
N LYS A 110 -3.34 23.07 -5.91
CA LYS A 110 -1.98 23.61 -6.02
C LYS A 110 -0.95 22.51 -5.77
N LEU A 111 0.07 22.49 -6.60
CA LEU A 111 1.22 21.62 -6.42
C LEU A 111 2.25 22.28 -5.49
N MET A 112 3.14 21.46 -4.99
CA MET A 112 4.23 21.87 -4.10
C MET A 112 5.54 21.29 -4.62
N ASP A 113 6.62 22.03 -4.45
CA ASP A 113 7.96 21.50 -4.65
C ASP A 113 8.33 20.64 -3.45
N ILE A 114 8.38 19.33 -3.66
CA ILE A 114 8.79 18.35 -2.65
C ILE A 114 10.13 17.79 -3.07
N GLU A 115 11.16 18.02 -2.27
CA GLU A 115 12.42 17.30 -2.41
C GLU A 115 12.20 15.85 -1.99
N SER A 116 12.35 14.92 -2.92
CA SER A 116 12.22 13.48 -2.63
C SER A 116 13.38 12.72 -3.25
N ASP A 117 14.08 11.95 -2.42
CA ASP A 117 15.04 10.96 -2.89
C ASP A 117 14.28 9.73 -3.38
N PHE A 118 14.31 9.49 -4.69
CA PHE A 118 13.81 8.23 -5.24
C PHE A 118 14.84 7.12 -4.95
N LEU A 119 14.47 6.21 -4.06
CA LEU A 119 15.24 5.04 -3.70
C LEU A 119 15.02 3.95 -4.75
N ASN A 120 16.10 3.52 -5.38
CA ASN A 120 16.09 2.30 -6.17
C ASN A 120 15.94 1.11 -5.22
N ILE A 121 14.90 0.32 -5.44
CA ILE A 121 14.65 -0.89 -4.67
C ILE A 121 15.13 -2.05 -5.53
N ASP A 122 16.23 -2.66 -5.13
CA ASP A 122 16.76 -3.85 -5.78
C ASP A 122 15.88 -5.07 -5.47
N ASP A 123 15.93 -6.07 -6.35
CA ASP A 123 15.29 -7.35 -6.10
C ASP A 123 15.93 -8.01 -4.86
N MET A 124 15.09 -8.32 -3.87
CA MET A 124 15.51 -9.00 -2.65
C MET A 124 15.05 -10.45 -2.67
N ASP A 125 15.94 -11.34 -2.28
CA ASP A 125 15.61 -12.73 -1.99
C ASP A 125 14.92 -12.82 -0.62
N TYR A 126 13.78 -13.49 -0.57
CA TYR A 126 13.00 -13.67 0.65
C TYR A 126 13.03 -15.14 1.12
N ASP A 127 13.19 -15.32 2.43
CA ASP A 127 13.23 -16.63 3.08
C ASP A 127 11.84 -17.27 3.20
N SER A 128 10.81 -16.44 3.30
CA SER A 128 9.41 -16.85 3.46
C SER A 128 8.47 -15.90 2.72
N VAL A 129 7.48 -16.47 2.02
CA VAL A 129 6.39 -15.73 1.38
C VAL A 129 5.05 -16.28 1.85
N ILE A 130 4.21 -15.41 2.40
CA ILE A 130 2.87 -15.73 2.87
C ILE A 130 1.87 -14.95 2.02
N THR A 131 0.90 -15.64 1.42
CA THR A 131 -0.27 -14.99 0.81
C THR A 131 -1.51 -15.41 1.58
N GLN A 132 -2.27 -14.45 2.08
CA GLN A 132 -3.48 -14.71 2.89
C GLN A 132 -4.54 -13.62 2.66
N PRO A 133 -5.79 -13.82 3.12
CA PRO A 133 -6.81 -12.79 3.05
C PRO A 133 -6.38 -11.52 3.79
N ALA A 134 -6.49 -10.37 3.13
CA ALA A 134 -6.09 -9.09 3.69
C ALA A 134 -6.94 -8.72 4.92
N THR A 135 -8.23 -9.11 4.93
CA THR A 135 -9.15 -8.92 6.04
C THR A 135 -8.73 -9.68 7.29
N ASP A 136 -8.19 -10.89 7.13
CA ASP A 136 -7.76 -11.74 8.23
C ASP A 136 -6.49 -11.16 8.86
N PHE A 137 -5.51 -10.79 8.04
CA PHE A 137 -4.30 -10.10 8.52
C PHE A 137 -4.63 -8.75 9.19
N GLN A 138 -5.58 -7.99 8.64
CA GLN A 138 -6.07 -6.76 9.25
C GLN A 138 -6.65 -7.01 10.65
N LYS A 139 -7.47 -8.05 10.80
CA LYS A 139 -8.05 -8.43 12.09
C LYS A 139 -6.96 -8.83 13.09
N ILE A 140 -6.01 -9.68 12.67
CA ILE A 140 -4.88 -10.11 13.50
C ILE A 140 -4.11 -8.90 14.06
N CYS A 141 -3.75 -7.95 13.19
CA CYS A 141 -3.02 -6.75 13.61
C CYS A 141 -3.82 -5.89 14.60
N ARG A 142 -5.13 -5.68 14.38
CA ARG A 142 -5.98 -4.89 15.28
C ARG A 142 -6.20 -5.54 16.64
N ASP A 143 -6.37 -6.86 16.65
CA ASP A 143 -6.62 -7.62 17.88
C ASP A 143 -5.35 -7.63 18.74
N LEU A 144 -4.19 -7.92 18.12
CA LEU A 144 -2.91 -8.02 18.84
C LEU A 144 -2.33 -6.65 19.24
N SER A 145 -2.70 -5.56 18.56
CA SER A 145 -2.35 -4.20 18.98
C SER A 145 -3.02 -3.75 20.27
N GLN A 146 -4.01 -4.49 20.78
CA GLN A 146 -4.58 -4.21 22.10
C GLN A 146 -3.69 -4.75 23.23
N LEU A 147 -2.74 -5.64 22.92
CA LEU A 147 -1.91 -6.35 23.90
C LEU A 147 -0.48 -5.81 23.97
N SER A 148 0.09 -5.39 22.83
CA SER A 148 1.47 -4.94 22.73
C SER A 148 1.65 -3.94 21.59
N ASP A 149 2.75 -3.17 21.64
CA ASP A 149 3.21 -2.32 20.54
C ASP A 149 4.09 -3.09 19.54
N SER A 150 4.38 -4.36 19.81
CA SER A 150 5.21 -5.23 18.98
C SER A 150 4.44 -6.48 18.54
N LEU A 151 4.55 -6.82 17.26
CA LEU A 151 4.08 -8.08 16.70
C LEU A 151 5.28 -8.92 16.31
N ASN A 152 5.43 -10.08 16.93
CA ASN A 152 6.37 -11.10 16.52
C ASN A 152 5.71 -12.05 15.52
N VAL A 153 6.38 -12.31 14.41
CA VAL A 153 5.92 -13.14 13.28
C VAL A 153 6.91 -14.29 13.13
N LEU A 154 6.46 -15.48 13.50
CA LEU A 154 7.23 -16.71 13.31
C LEU A 154 6.65 -17.49 12.13
N VAL A 155 7.49 -17.87 11.19
CA VAL A 155 7.10 -18.75 10.09
C VAL A 155 7.92 -20.03 10.13
N THR A 156 7.20 -21.15 10.12
CA THR A 156 7.76 -22.49 10.02
C THR A 156 7.08 -23.23 8.88
N LYS A 157 7.50 -24.47 8.62
CA LYS A 157 7.03 -25.25 7.46
C LYS A 157 5.51 -25.37 7.38
N ASP A 158 4.85 -25.50 8.52
CA ASP A 158 3.43 -25.84 8.59
C ASP A 158 2.57 -24.73 9.20
N THR A 159 3.18 -23.64 9.70
CA THR A 159 2.48 -22.60 10.45
C THR A 159 3.08 -21.22 10.27
N VAL A 160 2.19 -20.23 10.23
CA VAL A 160 2.50 -18.82 10.51
C VAL A 160 1.92 -18.52 11.89
N LYS A 161 2.75 -18.04 12.81
CA LYS A 161 2.34 -17.68 14.17
C LYS A 161 2.61 -16.20 14.42
N PHE A 162 1.55 -15.49 14.76
CA PHE A 162 1.57 -14.09 15.17
C PHE A 162 1.48 -14.02 16.69
N VAL A 163 2.40 -13.31 17.34
CA VAL A 163 2.49 -13.24 18.81
C VAL A 163 2.63 -11.79 19.25
N ALA A 164 1.89 -11.42 20.28
CA ALA A 164 2.06 -10.15 20.98
C ALA A 164 2.10 -10.42 22.49
N THR A 165 3.08 -9.82 23.16
CA THR A 165 3.27 -9.89 24.61
C THR A 165 3.43 -8.48 25.14
N GLY A 166 2.64 -8.12 26.15
CA GLY A 166 2.72 -6.83 26.82
C GLY A 166 2.20 -6.90 28.26
N ASP A 167 1.98 -5.74 28.87
CA ASP A 167 1.78 -5.62 30.32
C ASP A 167 0.51 -6.31 30.82
N ILE A 168 -0.57 -6.27 30.03
CA ILE A 168 -1.86 -6.85 30.40
C ILE A 168 -1.97 -8.34 30.09
N GLY A 169 -1.01 -8.90 29.34
CA GLY A 169 -0.99 -10.31 28.96
C GLY A 169 -0.31 -10.59 27.62
N SER A 170 -0.49 -11.81 27.13
CA SER A 170 0.01 -12.24 25.82
C SER A 170 -1.10 -12.89 24.99
N GLY A 171 -0.96 -12.81 23.67
CA GLY A 171 -1.88 -13.39 22.71
C GLY A 171 -1.11 -13.98 21.53
N SER A 172 -1.67 -15.03 20.93
CA SER A 172 -1.12 -15.57 19.70
C SER A 172 -2.21 -16.08 18.75
N VAL A 173 -2.01 -15.86 17.46
CA VAL A 173 -2.85 -16.39 16.38
C VAL A 173 -1.98 -17.30 15.52
N ILE A 174 -2.45 -18.53 15.30
CA ILE A 174 -1.75 -19.51 14.46
C ILE A 174 -2.59 -19.73 13.21
N VAL A 175 -1.99 -19.44 12.05
CA VAL A 175 -2.56 -19.66 10.73
C VAL A 175 -1.82 -20.83 10.09
N LYS A 176 -2.58 -21.78 9.53
CA LYS A 176 -2.04 -22.91 8.78
C LYS A 176 -2.32 -22.73 7.29
N PRO A 177 -1.41 -23.15 6.40
CA PRO A 177 -1.69 -23.15 4.97
C PRO A 177 -2.92 -24.01 4.67
N PHE A 178 -3.84 -23.49 3.87
CA PHE A 178 -4.98 -24.24 3.36
C PHE A 178 -5.46 -23.64 2.03
N THR A 179 -6.10 -24.47 1.22
CA THR A 179 -6.71 -24.05 -0.05
C THR A 179 -8.21 -24.20 0.06
N ASP A 180 -8.93 -23.09 -0.09
CA ASP A 180 -10.39 -23.07 -0.23
C ASP A 180 -10.72 -23.35 -1.70
N LEU A 181 -11.45 -24.44 -1.95
CA LEU A 181 -11.80 -24.88 -3.30
C LEU A 181 -12.95 -24.07 -3.91
N ASP A 182 -13.78 -23.44 -3.09
CA ASP A 182 -14.92 -22.66 -3.53
C ASP A 182 -14.55 -21.18 -3.72
N LYS A 183 -13.66 -20.67 -2.85
CA LYS A 183 -13.25 -19.27 -2.81
C LYS A 183 -11.74 -19.14 -2.67
N SER A 184 -11.04 -19.19 -3.80
CA SER A 184 -9.57 -19.17 -3.82
C SER A 184 -8.95 -17.98 -3.07
N GLU A 185 -9.65 -16.84 -3.00
CA GLU A 185 -9.27 -15.62 -2.28
C GLU A 185 -9.17 -15.80 -0.76
N ASN A 186 -9.86 -16.80 -0.19
CA ASN A 186 -9.80 -17.14 1.22
C ASN A 186 -8.59 -18.03 1.57
N SER A 187 -7.87 -18.53 0.57
CA SER A 187 -6.78 -19.49 0.79
C SER A 187 -5.58 -18.83 1.47
N VAL A 188 -4.86 -19.64 2.25
CA VAL A 188 -3.57 -19.26 2.83
C VAL A 188 -2.47 -20.09 2.19
N ARG A 189 -1.53 -19.42 1.53
CA ARG A 189 -0.35 -20.03 0.91
C ARG A 189 0.90 -19.60 1.67
N VAL A 190 1.80 -20.54 1.90
CA VAL A 190 3.10 -20.31 2.53
C VAL A 190 4.16 -21.01 1.71
N GLU A 191 5.10 -20.23 1.19
CA GLU A 191 6.31 -20.71 0.54
C GLU A 191 7.47 -20.45 1.49
N LEU A 192 8.12 -21.52 1.94
CA LEU A 192 9.17 -21.44 2.95
C LEU A 192 10.49 -21.99 2.40
N ASN A 193 11.48 -21.12 2.28
CA ASN A 193 12.88 -21.49 2.07
C ASN A 193 13.60 -21.69 3.40
N LYS A 194 13.43 -20.74 4.34
CA LYS A 194 14.02 -20.78 5.68
C LYS A 194 13.03 -20.25 6.72
N ALA A 195 13.03 -20.87 7.91
CA ALA A 195 12.23 -20.37 9.03
C ALA A 195 12.68 -18.96 9.42
N VAL A 196 11.71 -18.08 9.66
CA VAL A 196 11.94 -16.68 10.05
C VAL A 196 11.25 -16.39 11.38
N ASN A 197 11.85 -15.51 12.17
CA ASN A 197 11.30 -15.03 13.43
C ASN A 197 11.62 -13.54 13.56
N LEU A 198 10.69 -12.69 13.13
CA LEU A 198 10.90 -11.25 13.04
C LEU A 198 9.87 -10.50 13.86
N THR A 199 10.30 -9.42 14.50
CA THR A 199 9.42 -8.54 15.30
C THR A 199 9.20 -7.22 14.57
N PHE A 200 7.99 -6.70 14.57
CA PHE A 200 7.62 -5.44 13.92
C PHE A 200 6.85 -4.52 14.87
N GLY A 201 6.95 -3.21 14.66
CA GLY A 201 6.10 -2.25 15.37
C GLY A 201 4.65 -2.31 14.89
N LEU A 202 3.72 -2.61 15.80
CA LEU A 202 2.28 -2.69 15.47
C LEU A 202 1.72 -1.35 14.99
N LYS A 203 2.27 -0.22 15.44
CA LYS A 203 1.96 1.11 14.92
C LYS A 203 2.04 1.16 13.38
N TYR A 204 3.13 0.67 12.80
CA TYR A 204 3.32 0.66 11.33
C TYR A 204 2.43 -0.37 10.65
N LEU A 205 2.26 -1.56 11.25
CA LEU A 205 1.36 -2.58 10.72
C LEU A 205 -0.09 -2.07 10.65
N LEU A 206 -0.54 -1.29 11.63
CA LEU A 206 -1.86 -0.63 11.61
C LEU A 206 -2.01 0.39 10.46
N ASP A 207 -0.91 1.00 10.01
CA ASP A 207 -0.91 1.84 8.81
C ASP A 207 -0.94 0.99 7.53
N ILE A 208 -0.16 -0.10 7.48
CA ILE A 208 -0.10 -1.03 6.34
C ILE A 208 -1.48 -1.65 6.06
N ILE A 209 -2.19 -2.12 7.10
CA ILE A 209 -3.50 -2.77 6.94
C ILE A 209 -4.61 -1.81 6.47
N LYS A 210 -4.34 -0.50 6.34
CA LYS A 210 -5.26 0.44 5.65
C LYS A 210 -5.36 0.14 4.15
N GLY A 211 -4.34 -0.52 3.58
CA GLY A 211 -4.32 -1.02 2.20
C GLY A 211 -5.29 -2.16 1.91
N THR A 212 -5.89 -2.78 2.94
CA THR A 212 -6.85 -3.90 2.81
C THR A 212 -8.04 -3.61 1.88
N SER A 213 -8.42 -2.35 1.69
CA SER A 213 -9.51 -2.02 0.76
C SER A 213 -9.13 -2.11 -0.71
N LEU A 214 -7.84 -2.22 -1.03
CA LEU A 214 -7.32 -2.20 -2.41
C LEU A 214 -7.18 -3.62 -2.99
N SER A 215 -7.08 -4.64 -2.14
CA SER A 215 -6.90 -6.03 -2.55
C SER A 215 -7.53 -6.97 -1.53
N GLN A 216 -8.16 -8.04 -2.01
CA GLN A 216 -8.71 -9.10 -1.16
C GLN A 216 -7.63 -9.90 -0.43
N SER A 217 -6.42 -9.95 -0.99
CA SER A 217 -5.28 -10.67 -0.41
C SER A 217 -4.09 -9.75 -0.15
N ILE A 218 -3.27 -10.13 0.82
CA ILE A 218 -1.99 -9.51 1.12
C ILE A 218 -0.88 -10.55 0.93
N THR A 219 0.22 -10.15 0.30
CA THR A 219 1.45 -10.95 0.22
C THR A 219 2.49 -10.37 1.18
N ILE A 220 2.99 -11.18 2.10
CA ILE A 220 3.98 -10.82 3.11
C ILE A 220 5.25 -11.59 2.79
N LYS A 221 6.34 -10.89 2.47
CA LYS A 221 7.66 -11.49 2.22
C LYS A 221 8.62 -11.11 3.34
N LEU A 222 9.29 -12.11 3.90
CA LEU A 222 10.12 -12.00 5.09
C LEU A 222 11.48 -12.64 4.80
N ALA A 223 12.54 -11.99 5.25
CA ALA A 223 13.90 -12.52 5.26
C ALA A 223 14.67 -11.93 6.43
N ASP A 224 15.65 -12.67 6.95
CA ASP A 224 16.51 -12.16 8.00
C ASP A 224 17.36 -10.99 7.47
N LYS A 225 17.50 -9.92 8.26
CA LYS A 225 18.36 -8.75 7.96
C LYS A 225 17.94 -7.88 6.76
N THR A 226 16.77 -8.12 6.17
CA THR A 226 16.18 -7.24 5.14
C THR A 226 14.83 -6.71 5.59
N PRO A 227 14.38 -5.54 5.10
CA PRO A 227 13.02 -5.07 5.35
C PRO A 227 11.98 -6.08 4.85
N ALA A 228 10.94 -6.30 5.66
CA ALA A 228 9.80 -7.10 5.26
C ALA A 228 8.96 -6.36 4.21
N LEU A 229 8.48 -7.08 3.20
CA LEU A 229 7.59 -6.54 2.19
C LEU A 229 6.14 -6.95 2.46
N PHE A 230 5.25 -5.97 2.52
CA PHE A 230 3.80 -6.17 2.55
C PHE A 230 3.21 -5.60 1.26
N GLU A 231 2.68 -6.47 0.40
CA GLU A 231 2.18 -6.11 -0.93
C GLU A 231 0.66 -6.33 -1.03
N PHE A 232 -0.04 -5.30 -1.49
CA PHE A 232 -1.39 -5.37 -2.02
C PHE A 232 -1.33 -5.22 -3.53
N LYS A 233 -1.78 -6.23 -4.27
CA LYS A 233 -1.80 -6.17 -5.74
C LYS A 233 -2.98 -5.32 -6.22
N LEU A 234 -2.75 -4.53 -7.26
CA LEU A 234 -3.79 -3.81 -7.98
C LEU A 234 -4.08 -4.53 -9.30
N SER A 235 -5.08 -4.06 -10.06
CA SER A 235 -5.40 -4.58 -11.40
C SER A 235 -4.19 -4.50 -12.34
N SER A 236 -3.52 -3.34 -12.36
CA SER A 236 -2.23 -3.15 -13.01
C SER A 236 -1.31 -2.33 -12.10
N GLY A 237 -0.44 -3.04 -11.37
CA GLY A 237 0.50 -2.46 -10.41
C GLY A 237 0.35 -3.00 -8.99
N TYR A 238 0.81 -2.24 -8.00
CA TYR A 238 0.87 -2.66 -6.61
C TYR A 238 0.94 -1.48 -5.64
N LEU A 239 0.56 -1.74 -4.39
CA LEU A 239 0.94 -0.95 -3.23
C LEU A 239 1.81 -1.82 -2.31
N ARG A 240 3.08 -1.42 -2.16
CA ARG A 240 4.09 -2.11 -1.38
C ARG A 240 4.52 -1.27 -0.18
N PHE A 241 4.67 -1.94 0.96
CA PHE A 241 5.23 -1.38 2.17
C PHE A 241 6.46 -2.17 2.56
N TYR A 242 7.59 -1.49 2.73
CA TYR A 242 8.83 -2.07 3.23
C TYR A 242 9.02 -1.60 4.66
N LEU A 243 9.01 -2.54 5.60
CA LEU A 243 9.09 -2.27 7.03
C LEU A 243 10.31 -2.96 7.62
N ALA A 244 11.20 -2.18 8.23
CA ALA A 244 12.34 -2.74 8.94
C ALA A 244 11.86 -3.53 10.19
N PRO A 245 12.40 -4.73 10.44
CA PRO A 245 12.16 -5.43 11.69
C PRO A 245 12.79 -4.68 12.86
N LYS A 246 12.21 -4.82 14.06
CA LYS A 246 12.87 -4.48 15.31
C LYS A 246 13.98 -5.50 15.54
N PHE A 247 15.20 -5.01 15.74
CA PHE A 247 16.29 -5.82 16.25
C PHE A 247 16.23 -5.77 17.77
N ASP A 248 16.23 -6.93 18.42
CA ASP A 248 16.48 -6.97 19.86
C ASP A 248 17.96 -6.65 20.07
N GLU A 249 18.28 -5.71 20.97
CA GLU A 249 19.66 -5.29 21.28
C GLU A 249 20.49 -6.39 22.01
N GLU A 250 19.98 -7.62 22.09
CA GLU A 250 20.60 -8.75 22.82
C GLU A 250 21.30 -9.79 21.92
N GLU A 251 21.69 -9.43 20.69
CA GLU A 251 22.74 -10.16 19.92
C GLU A 251 24.03 -9.36 19.79
#